data_AF-A0A9X5HAX9-F1
#
_entry.id   AF-A0A9X5HAX9-F1
#
_cell.length_a   1.000
_cell.length_b   1.000
_cell.length_c   1.000
_cell.angle_alpha   90.00
_cell.angle_beta   90.00
_cell.angle_gamma   90.00
#
_symmetry.space_group_name_H-M   'P 1'
#
loop_
_entity.id
_entity.type
_entity.pdbx_description
1 polymer ?
#
loop_
_entity_poly.entity_id
_entity_poly.type
_entity_poly.pdbx_seq_one_letter_code
_entity_poly.pdbx_strand_id
1 'polypeptide(L)'
;RGELAALAWPEAAGTSPEQREALELAVRHRLAAHEVASVLGMAPAAARELLATAACEVERTRAALAVVETGACPGVAHLTGDQGMVLGTTLRRELVRHVDDCPRCRRTAERAVPGRWP
;
A
#
# COMPACT_ATOMS: atom_id res chain seq x y z
N ARG A 1 11.74 -21.39 -5.97
CA ARG A 1 10.68 -20.45 -6.44
C ARG A 1 9.53 -20.60 -5.46
N GLY A 2 9.66 -19.94 -4.31
CA GLY A 2 8.72 -20.03 -3.19
C GLY A 2 7.52 -19.12 -3.43
N GLU A 3 6.40 -19.49 -2.85
CA GLU A 3 5.09 -18.88 -3.01
C GLU A 3 5.09 -17.39 -2.65
N LEU A 4 5.10 -16.54 -3.67
CA LEU A 4 4.52 -15.18 -3.61
C LEU A 4 2.99 -15.21 -3.33
N ALA A 5 2.40 -16.40 -3.14
CA ALA A 5 0.97 -16.63 -3.03
C ALA A 5 0.41 -16.43 -1.61
N ALA A 6 1.24 -16.25 -0.57
CA ALA A 6 0.77 -16.17 0.82
C ALA A 6 0.64 -14.75 1.39
N LEU A 7 0.77 -13.70 0.58
CA LEU A 7 0.47 -12.33 1.00
C LEU A 7 -0.71 -11.78 0.20
N ALA A 8 -1.91 -12.33 0.45
CA ALA A 8 -3.11 -11.51 0.34
C ALA A 8 -3.12 -10.53 1.52
N TRP A 9 -2.11 -9.65 1.60
CA TRP A 9 -2.11 -8.50 2.49
C TRP A 9 -2.92 -7.43 1.77
N PRO A 10 -4.15 -7.08 2.22
CA PRO A 10 -4.97 -6.10 1.51
C PRO A 10 -4.21 -4.80 1.23
N GLU A 11 -3.37 -4.35 2.14
CA GLU A 11 -2.58 -3.14 2.02
C GLU A 11 -1.56 -3.18 0.86
N ALA A 12 -1.16 -4.37 0.41
CA ALA A 12 -0.32 -4.54 -0.77
C ALA A 12 -1.13 -4.55 -2.09
N ALA A 13 -2.46 -4.40 -2.04
CA ALA A 13 -3.28 -4.21 -3.23
C ALA A 13 -2.69 -3.09 -4.07
N GLY A 14 -2.60 -3.29 -5.39
CA GLY A 14 -2.04 -2.33 -6.35
C GLY A 14 -0.52 -2.19 -6.40
N THR A 15 0.24 -2.94 -5.58
CA THR A 15 1.69 -3.13 -5.84
C THR A 15 1.89 -3.87 -7.17
N SER A 16 2.95 -3.55 -7.90
CA SER A 16 3.38 -4.37 -9.04
C SER A 16 4.01 -5.69 -8.54
N PRO A 17 4.15 -6.73 -9.39
CA PRO A 17 4.89 -7.94 -9.03
C PRO A 17 6.31 -7.64 -8.54
N GLU A 18 6.99 -6.71 -9.20
CA GLU A 18 8.36 -6.30 -8.87
C GLU A 18 8.43 -5.55 -7.53
N GLN A 19 7.45 -4.69 -7.24
CA GLN A 19 7.32 -4.06 -5.92
C GLN A 19 7.07 -5.09 -4.81
N ARG A 20 6.24 -6.13 -5.06
CA ARG A 20 6.01 -7.20 -4.09
C ARG A 20 7.28 -7.99 -3.80
N GLU A 21 8.02 -8.35 -4.82
CA GLU A 21 9.29 -9.07 -4.67
C GLU A 21 10.32 -8.24 -3.89
N ALA A 22 10.47 -6.95 -4.23
CA ALA A 22 11.34 -6.03 -3.50
C ALA A 22 10.95 -5.90 -2.01
N LEU A 23 9.65 -5.78 -1.70
CA LEU A 23 9.15 -5.73 -0.33
C LEU A 23 9.38 -7.05 0.42
N GLU A 24 9.20 -8.20 -0.22
CA GLU A 24 9.50 -9.50 0.39
C GLU A 24 10.98 -9.58 0.80
N LEU A 25 11.89 -9.22 -0.12
CA LEU A 25 13.33 -9.20 0.12
C LEU A 25 13.71 -8.25 1.27
N ALA A 26 13.15 -7.04 1.27
CA ALA A 26 13.48 -6.05 2.29
C ALA A 26 12.89 -6.40 3.68
N VAL A 27 11.65 -6.88 3.74
CA VAL A 27 10.92 -7.06 5.00
C VAL A 27 11.14 -8.44 5.58
N ARG A 28 10.87 -9.49 4.80
CA ARG A 28 10.95 -10.89 5.27
C ARG A 28 12.38 -11.36 5.36
N HIS A 29 13.19 -11.03 4.34
CA HIS A 29 14.59 -11.45 4.27
C HIS A 29 15.56 -10.40 4.83
N ARG A 30 15.05 -9.24 5.28
CA ARG A 30 15.81 -8.20 5.98
C ARG A 30 16.99 -7.65 5.17
N LEU A 31 16.90 -7.71 3.84
CA LEU A 31 17.93 -7.18 2.95
C LEU A 31 17.89 -5.65 2.90
N ALA A 32 19.05 -5.03 2.93
CA ALA A 32 19.20 -3.61 2.67
C ALA A 32 18.98 -3.30 1.17
N ALA A 33 18.65 -2.05 0.83
CA ALA A 33 18.33 -1.66 -0.55
C ALA A 33 19.42 -2.01 -1.58
N HIS A 34 20.69 -2.02 -1.19
CA HIS A 34 21.78 -2.41 -2.07
C HIS A 34 21.86 -3.93 -2.31
N GLU A 35 21.49 -4.74 -1.32
CA GLU A 35 21.39 -6.20 -1.44
C GLU A 35 20.17 -6.58 -2.28
N VAL A 36 19.04 -5.89 -2.10
CA VAL A 36 17.86 -6.01 -2.98
C VAL A 36 18.23 -5.69 -4.43
N ALA A 37 19.00 -4.63 -4.66
CA ALA A 37 19.50 -4.28 -5.99
C ALA A 37 20.32 -5.41 -6.62
N SER A 38 21.22 -6.03 -5.83
CA SER A 38 22.02 -7.17 -6.29
C SER A 38 21.15 -8.38 -6.64
N VAL A 39 20.12 -8.68 -5.85
CA VAL A 39 19.21 -9.81 -6.11
C VAL A 39 18.35 -9.58 -7.36
N LEU A 40 17.80 -8.37 -7.53
CA LEU A 40 16.92 -8.04 -8.65
C LEU A 40 17.68 -7.65 -9.93
N GLY A 41 19.01 -7.60 -9.90
CA GLY A 41 19.83 -7.24 -11.06
C GLY A 41 19.65 -5.79 -11.52
N MET A 42 19.40 -4.86 -10.59
CA MET A 42 19.14 -3.45 -10.89
C MET A 42 20.17 -2.51 -10.22
N ALA A 43 20.19 -1.24 -10.63
CA ALA A 43 21.04 -0.24 -10.00
C ALA A 43 20.60 0.05 -8.55
N PRO A 44 21.52 0.33 -7.61
CA PRO A 44 21.17 0.65 -6.22
C PRO A 44 20.20 1.84 -6.06
N ALA A 45 20.28 2.83 -6.96
CA ALA A 45 19.34 3.95 -6.96
C ALA A 45 17.92 3.50 -7.34
N ALA A 46 17.79 2.67 -8.37
CA ALA A 46 16.52 2.12 -8.81
C ALA A 46 15.86 1.25 -7.73
N ALA A 47 16.65 0.42 -7.02
CA ALA A 47 16.12 -0.38 -5.91
C ALA A 47 15.62 0.48 -4.73
N ARG A 48 16.32 1.57 -4.40
CA ARG A 48 15.85 2.50 -3.37
C ARG A 48 14.54 3.16 -3.76
N GLU A 49 14.42 3.62 -5.00
CA GLU A 49 13.19 4.22 -5.52
C GLU A 49 12.04 3.20 -5.57
N LEU A 50 12.30 1.97 -6.03
CA LEU A 50 11.33 0.89 -6.04
C LEU A 50 10.81 0.58 -4.62
N LEU A 51 11.71 0.47 -3.65
CA LEU A 51 11.35 0.24 -2.25
C LEU A 51 10.58 1.42 -1.65
N ALA A 52 10.99 2.66 -1.92
CA ALA A 52 10.32 3.86 -1.43
C ALA A 52 8.90 3.98 -2.01
N THR A 53 8.74 3.77 -3.32
CA THR A 53 7.42 3.78 -3.97
C THR A 53 6.56 2.64 -3.45
N ALA A 54 7.09 1.41 -3.35
CA ALA A 54 6.36 0.26 -2.82
C ALA A 54 5.89 0.48 -1.37
N ALA A 55 6.76 1.00 -0.50
CA ALA A 55 6.42 1.31 0.89
C ALA A 55 5.32 2.37 0.98
N CYS A 56 5.46 3.48 0.22
CA CYS A 56 4.45 4.54 0.17
C CYS A 56 3.08 4.02 -0.31
N GLU A 57 3.07 3.15 -1.31
CA GLU A 57 1.84 2.50 -1.82
C GLU A 57 1.13 1.66 -0.74
N VAL A 58 1.90 0.89 0.05
CA VAL A 58 1.38 0.07 1.15
C VAL A 58 0.87 0.95 2.29
N GLU A 59 1.63 1.97 2.68
CA GLU A 59 1.29 2.88 3.78
C GLU A 59 0.02 3.68 3.48
N ARG A 60 -0.12 4.24 2.26
CA ARG A 60 -1.35 4.93 1.84
C ARG A 60 -2.56 4.00 1.85
N THR A 61 -2.38 2.76 1.40
CA THR A 61 -3.49 1.78 1.40
C THR A 61 -3.88 1.42 2.83
N ARG A 62 -2.91 1.17 3.73
CA ARG A 62 -3.17 0.90 5.15
C ARG A 62 -3.97 2.01 5.81
N ALA A 63 -3.55 3.25 5.60
CA ALA A 63 -4.20 4.40 6.19
C ALA A 63 -5.60 4.65 5.59
N ALA A 64 -5.80 4.36 4.30
CA ALA A 64 -7.12 4.38 3.69
C ALA A 64 -8.06 3.30 4.28
N LEU A 65 -7.56 2.10 4.55
CA LEU A 65 -8.34 1.05 5.20
C LEU A 65 -8.73 1.42 6.65
N ALA A 66 -7.84 2.06 7.40
CA ALA A 66 -8.21 2.60 8.72
C ALA A 66 -9.35 3.62 8.64
N VAL A 67 -9.44 4.42 7.55
CA VAL A 67 -10.59 5.31 7.31
C VAL A 67 -11.87 4.51 7.07
N VAL A 68 -11.81 3.43 6.29
CA VAL A 68 -12.96 2.53 6.06
C VAL A 68 -13.50 1.99 7.38
N GLU A 69 -12.62 1.52 8.27
CA GLU A 69 -12.98 0.98 9.58
C GLU A 69 -13.72 1.99 10.47
N THR A 70 -13.49 3.30 10.30
CA THR A 70 -14.23 4.32 11.06
C THR A 70 -15.70 4.44 10.66
N GLY A 71 -16.08 4.02 9.44
CA GLY A 71 -17.45 4.10 8.92
C GLY A 71 -18.04 5.51 8.84
N ALA A 72 -17.22 6.56 8.97
CA ALA A 72 -17.69 7.91 9.27
C ALA A 72 -17.91 8.81 8.04
N CYS A 73 -17.52 8.35 6.85
CA CYS A 73 -17.64 9.10 5.59
C CYS A 73 -18.62 8.41 4.62
N PRO A 74 -19.70 9.10 4.20
CA PRO A 74 -20.64 8.55 3.21
C PRO A 74 -19.99 8.19 1.87
N GLY A 75 -18.98 8.96 1.42
CA GLY A 75 -18.25 8.67 0.19
C GLY A 75 -17.47 7.36 0.28
N VAL A 76 -16.84 7.09 1.42
CA VAL A 76 -16.18 5.80 1.68
C VAL A 76 -17.22 4.68 1.77
N ALA A 77 -18.34 4.91 2.48
CA ALA A 77 -19.41 3.94 2.58
C ALA A 77 -20.01 3.56 1.21
N HIS A 78 -20.07 4.50 0.26
CA HIS A 78 -20.49 4.23 -1.11
C HIS A 78 -19.46 3.39 -1.87
N LEU A 79 -18.16 3.69 -1.72
CA LEU A 79 -17.07 2.92 -2.34
C LEU A 79 -16.99 1.48 -1.82
N THR A 80 -17.34 1.25 -0.55
CA THR A 80 -17.23 -0.07 0.10
C THR A 80 -18.56 -0.83 0.19
N GLY A 81 -19.70 -0.13 0.10
CA GLY A 81 -21.04 -0.66 0.40
C GLY A 81 -21.65 -1.53 -0.69
N ASP A 82 -21.19 -1.44 -1.94
CA ASP A 82 -21.69 -2.26 -3.05
C ASP A 82 -21.00 -3.63 -3.15
N GLN A 83 -19.91 -3.86 -2.41
CA GLN A 83 -18.92 -4.85 -2.79
C GLN A 83 -18.44 -5.62 -1.55
N GLY A 84 -18.97 -6.83 -1.35
CA GLY A 84 -18.34 -7.87 -0.52
C GLY A 84 -17.02 -8.38 -1.14
N MET A 85 -16.20 -7.46 -1.66
CA MET A 85 -15.05 -7.76 -2.52
C MET A 85 -13.74 -7.69 -1.75
N VAL A 86 -12.86 -8.60 -2.14
CA VAL A 86 -11.43 -8.54 -1.86
C VAL A 86 -10.89 -7.20 -2.35
N LEU A 87 -10.03 -6.54 -1.55
CA LEU A 87 -9.41 -5.27 -1.94
C LEU A 87 -8.53 -5.45 -3.19
N GLY A 88 -9.13 -5.21 -4.36
CA GLY A 88 -8.43 -5.21 -5.63
C GLY A 88 -7.77 -3.87 -5.94
N THR A 89 -6.90 -3.85 -6.96
CA THR A 89 -6.18 -2.65 -7.40
C THR A 89 -7.10 -1.46 -7.69
N THR A 90 -8.27 -1.70 -8.30
CA THR A 90 -9.24 -0.64 -8.63
C THR A 90 -9.82 0.00 -7.38
N LEU A 91 -10.39 -0.81 -6.47
CA LEU A 91 -10.97 -0.31 -5.23
C LEU A 91 -9.94 0.43 -4.38
N ARG A 92 -8.71 -0.09 -4.30
CA ARG A 92 -7.62 0.59 -3.61
C ARG A 92 -7.35 1.98 -4.20
N ARG A 93 -7.29 2.12 -5.53
CA ARG A 93 -7.05 3.41 -6.19
C ARG A 93 -8.17 4.41 -5.89
N GLU A 94 -9.43 3.97 -5.93
CA GLU A 94 -10.57 4.83 -5.63
C GLU A 94 -10.60 5.26 -4.16
N LEU A 95 -10.28 4.34 -3.24
CA LEU A 95 -10.18 4.67 -1.80
C LEU A 95 -9.07 5.70 -1.52
N VAL A 96 -7.86 5.48 -2.06
CA VAL A 96 -6.75 6.43 -1.87
C VAL A 96 -7.11 7.79 -2.45
N ARG A 97 -7.66 7.85 -3.68
CA ARG A 97 -8.12 9.11 -4.29
C ARG A 97 -9.15 9.82 -3.42
N HIS A 98 -10.12 9.08 -2.87
CA HIS A 98 -11.10 9.68 -1.96
C HIS A 98 -10.46 10.27 -0.70
N VAL A 99 -9.49 9.57 -0.09
CA VAL A 99 -8.78 10.08 1.09
C VAL A 99 -7.98 11.34 0.75
N ASP A 100 -7.37 11.39 -0.44
CA ASP A 100 -6.72 12.59 -0.95
C ASP A 100 -7.73 13.75 -1.06
N ASP A 101 -8.89 13.53 -1.68
CA ASP A 101 -9.83 14.62 -1.99
C ASP A 101 -10.73 15.03 -0.82
N CYS A 102 -10.91 14.18 0.20
CA CYS A 102 -11.80 14.42 1.33
C CYS A 102 -11.04 14.87 2.60
N PRO A 103 -11.14 16.14 3.03
CA PRO A 103 -10.40 16.64 4.20
C PRO A 103 -10.72 15.94 5.51
N ARG A 104 -11.93 15.38 5.64
CA ARG A 104 -12.31 14.56 6.81
C ARG A 104 -11.55 13.24 6.82
N CYS A 105 -11.55 12.52 5.69
CA CYS A 105 -10.85 11.25 5.55
C CYS A 105 -9.34 11.44 5.68
N ARG A 106 -8.78 12.49 5.06
CA ARG A 106 -7.36 12.85 5.18
C ARG A 106 -6.94 12.99 6.64
N ARG A 107 -7.68 13.77 7.44
CA ARG A 107 -7.39 13.94 8.88
C ARG A 107 -7.52 12.66 9.69
N THR A 108 -8.45 11.78 9.32
CA THR A 108 -8.57 10.46 9.97
C THR A 108 -7.34 9.60 9.62
N ALA A 109 -6.94 9.59 8.36
CA ALA A 109 -5.79 8.84 7.90
C ALA A 109 -4.48 9.32 8.51
N GLU A 110 -4.26 10.64 8.60
CA GLU A 110 -3.10 11.26 9.28
C GLU A 110 -3.01 10.88 10.77
N ARG A 111 -4.13 10.54 11.42
CA ARG A 111 -4.12 10.04 12.81
C ARG A 111 -3.84 8.55 12.89
N ALA A 112 -4.12 7.81 11.83
CA ALA A 112 -3.98 6.35 11.79
C ALA A 112 -2.54 5.90 11.48
N VAL A 113 -1.72 6.76 10.86
CA VAL A 113 -0.31 6.49 10.58
C VAL A 113 0.61 7.50 11.26
N PRO A 114 1.82 7.10 11.70
CA PRO A 114 2.81 8.04 12.20
C PRO A 114 3.31 8.94 11.05
N GLY A 115 3.19 10.26 11.20
CA GLY A 115 3.70 11.23 10.23
C GLY A 115 2.62 11.90 9.38
N ARG A 116 3.04 12.65 8.37
CA ARG A 116 2.11 13.29 7.42
C ARG A 116 1.61 12.23 6.43
N TRP A 117 0.35 12.33 6.01
CA TRP A 117 -0.16 11.55 4.88
C TRP A 117 0.81 11.68 3.68
N PRO A 118 1.30 10.55 3.12
CA PRO A 118 2.32 10.54 2.06
C PRO A 118 1.89 11.26 0.78
#